data_AF-A0AAW0EHR1-F1
#
_entry.id   AF-A0AAW0EHR1-F1
#
_cell.length_a   1.000
_cell.length_b   1.000
_cell.length_c   1.000
_cell.angle_alpha   90.00
_cell.angle_beta   90.00
_cell.angle_gamma   90.00
#
_symmetry.space_group_name_H-M   'P 1'
#
loop_
_entity.id
_entity.type
_entity.pdbx_description
1 polymer ?
#
loop_
_entity_poly.entity_id
_entity_poly.type
_entity_poly.pdbx_seq_one_letter_code
_entity_poly.pdbx_strand_id
1 'polypeptide(L)'
;MVSLPFSVEPADGATELFRFTCGGDGAPIGEGHHGWQHWLNAPLPANGRINTDLWPDTSAYEESELYVVEGLKHKNGDPAKVFSSRDPRTVRRHFHWMAEYGVDGAFLQRFVGQVDPEWEGNRDERFGGLIRLRDEIGRRVREAAEAEGRVWAIMYDASGVPADKVLRIVTQDFTHLLRDERILDSPFYLRERGRPVIALWGFGLSDSPVSPQLARQVFDALRRVAFEHCNQEIYIFAGTAAQWRTPGQGDAHADPGWEGFWVGKNGAVDAVEAFARDRWGPDADMIAAHNEGLELNPGGGRRVDYLPVVLPGGSGFNLSHGKWSFNGIKRNGGKFLWSQIFHTKRLKGVRSLYGAMWDEYDEGTAFLPVVEKKRQLPEHETFPFLSLDEDGYDIPSDWFMRIAGFAAEGLRSERRIHDTFPSKELQDFWSTRPKYEDESTSTSSSFGAGASSSSSSGLQASSSYSSSAGMSSSRSGAGAGASGSAGVAAASAAQSTEETEAERRAREAKEQFDVWAEEQRRKEAEGEEMPPPAYSLEDEGPGLPAAAAPSPQPVQQQAPVQQQERQQTFPQQQQQQVPIQQQPLQEQRPISISQEERRAS
;
A
#
# COMPACT_ATOMS: atom_id res chain seq x y z
N MET A 1 7.47 -18.81 14.22
CA MET A 1 6.80 -18.66 12.90
C MET A 1 5.38 -18.19 13.15
N VAL A 2 5.13 -16.88 13.07
CA VAL A 2 3.77 -16.35 13.00
C VAL A 2 3.55 -16.00 11.53
N SER A 3 2.85 -16.88 10.83
CA SER A 3 2.31 -16.61 9.50
C SER A 3 1.03 -15.81 9.73
N LEU A 4 0.99 -14.54 9.32
CA LEU A 4 -0.25 -13.78 9.27
C LEU A 4 -0.78 -13.89 7.84
N PRO A 5 -1.78 -14.75 7.56
CA PRO A 5 -2.49 -14.69 6.30
C PRO A 5 -3.33 -13.41 6.31
N PHE A 6 -3.14 -12.54 5.33
CA PHE A 6 -4.19 -11.63 4.89
C PHE A 6 -5.25 -12.47 4.17
N SER A 7 -5.94 -13.34 4.92
CA SER A 7 -7.18 -14.00 4.50
C SER A 7 -8.31 -13.29 5.20
N VAL A 8 -9.03 -12.49 4.43
CA VAL A 8 -10.28 -11.87 4.86
C VAL A 8 -11.35 -12.96 4.76
N GLU A 9 -11.65 -13.65 5.87
CA GLU A 9 -12.96 -14.29 5.98
C GLU A 9 -14.05 -13.21 5.84
N PRO A 10 -15.22 -13.53 5.25
CA PRO A 10 -16.20 -12.53 4.81
C PRO A 10 -16.82 -11.79 6.00
N ALA A 11 -16.12 -10.73 6.42
CA ALA A 11 -16.56 -9.71 7.34
C ALA A 11 -16.02 -8.40 6.77
N ASP A 12 -16.81 -7.76 5.90
CA ASP A 12 -16.87 -6.33 5.51
C ASP A 12 -15.59 -5.46 5.42
N GLY A 13 -14.39 -6.04 5.47
CA GLY A 13 -13.11 -5.34 5.54
C GLY A 13 -12.25 -5.77 4.38
N ALA A 14 -12.42 -5.10 3.26
CA ALA A 14 -11.48 -5.18 2.17
C ALA A 14 -10.90 -3.76 1.96
N THR A 15 -9.66 -3.70 1.46
CA THR A 15 -8.82 -2.50 1.25
C THR A 15 -9.25 -1.64 0.05
N GLU A 16 -9.51 -0.33 0.18
CA GLU A 16 -9.61 0.65 -0.93
C GLU A 16 -9.00 2.02 -0.58
N LEU A 17 -8.39 2.67 -1.57
CA LEU A 17 -8.03 4.09 -1.46
C LEU A 17 -9.28 4.99 -1.58
N PHE A 18 -9.41 6.03 -0.75
CA PHE A 18 -10.50 7.03 -0.76
C PHE A 18 -11.91 6.51 -0.41
N ARG A 19 -12.03 5.69 0.63
CA ARG A 19 -13.29 4.99 0.98
C ARG A 19 -13.95 5.42 2.29
N PHE A 20 -13.29 6.26 3.07
CA PHE A 20 -13.77 6.65 4.39
C PHE A 20 -14.96 7.60 4.27
N THR A 21 -16.15 7.19 4.73
CA THR A 21 -17.36 8.03 4.69
C THR A 21 -17.90 8.27 6.09
N CYS A 22 -18.60 9.40 6.26
CA CYS A 22 -19.08 9.89 7.54
C CYS A 22 -20.59 10.13 7.52
N GLY A 23 -21.24 10.04 8.68
CA GLY A 23 -22.63 10.48 8.81
C GLY A 23 -22.76 11.97 8.51
N GLY A 24 -23.64 12.34 7.57
CA GLY A 24 -23.90 13.74 7.21
C GLY A 24 -22.98 14.33 6.14
N ASP A 25 -22.15 13.50 5.48
CA ASP A 25 -21.23 13.93 4.41
C ASP A 25 -21.85 14.04 3.02
N GLY A 26 -23.17 13.85 2.92
CA GLY A 26 -23.91 13.93 1.67
C GLY A 26 -25.22 13.15 1.75
N ALA A 27 -25.77 12.82 0.57
CA ALA A 27 -26.92 11.92 0.50
C ALA A 27 -26.57 10.55 1.12
N PRO A 28 -27.51 9.91 1.85
CA PRO A 28 -27.29 8.57 2.38
C PRO A 28 -26.85 7.60 1.28
N ILE A 29 -25.95 6.67 1.63
CA ILE A 29 -25.43 5.66 0.70
C ILE A 29 -26.59 4.84 0.12
N GLY A 30 -27.53 4.43 0.98
CA GLY A 30 -28.81 3.83 0.61
C GLY A 30 -29.93 4.34 1.51
N GLU A 31 -31.17 3.99 1.20
CA GLU A 31 -32.33 4.33 2.04
C GLU A 31 -32.11 3.79 3.47
N GLY A 32 -32.14 4.68 4.46
CA GLY A 32 -31.91 4.32 5.87
C GLY A 32 -30.45 4.09 6.27
N HIS A 33 -29.47 4.21 5.38
CA HIS A 33 -28.05 4.05 5.72
C HIS A 33 -27.52 5.23 6.53
N HIS A 34 -26.72 4.97 7.57
CA HIS A 34 -26.20 5.99 8.51
C HIS A 34 -25.03 6.85 7.99
N GLY A 35 -24.54 6.58 6.79
CA GLY A 35 -23.47 7.33 6.13
C GLY A 35 -22.04 6.90 6.51
N TRP A 36 -21.81 6.37 7.71
CA TRP A 36 -20.49 5.84 8.11
C TRP A 36 -20.07 4.59 7.32
N GLN A 37 -18.84 4.57 6.81
CA GLN A 37 -18.13 3.38 6.34
C GLN A 37 -16.63 3.53 6.64
N HIS A 38 -15.97 2.39 6.87
CA HIS A 38 -14.55 2.25 7.21
C HIS A 38 -14.08 2.88 8.51
N TRP A 39 -14.45 4.11 8.86
CA TRP A 39 -14.19 4.62 10.21
C TRP A 39 -14.96 3.80 11.25
N LEU A 40 -16.26 3.64 10.98
CA LEU A 40 -17.20 2.88 11.79
C LEU A 40 -18.03 1.95 10.90
N ASN A 41 -18.47 0.83 11.45
CA ASN A 41 -19.46 -0.03 10.79
C ASN A 41 -20.92 0.40 11.06
N ALA A 42 -21.14 1.22 12.08
CA ALA A 42 -22.41 1.86 12.45
C ALA A 42 -22.12 3.01 13.45
N PRO A 43 -23.06 3.91 13.75
CA PRO A 43 -22.86 4.93 14.78
C PRO A 43 -22.56 4.31 16.16
N LEU A 44 -21.56 4.81 16.89
CA LEU A 44 -21.20 4.27 18.21
C LEU A 44 -22.38 4.25 19.21
N PRO A 45 -23.24 5.30 19.29
CA PRO A 45 -24.43 5.26 20.16
C PRO A 45 -25.44 4.16 19.79
N ALA A 46 -25.35 3.61 18.58
CA ALA A 46 -26.17 2.53 18.07
C ALA A 46 -25.45 1.16 18.10
N ASN A 47 -24.52 0.97 19.05
CA ASN A 47 -23.64 -0.21 19.15
C ASN A 47 -22.69 -0.40 17.97
N GLY A 48 -22.37 0.70 17.29
CA GLY A 48 -21.32 0.71 16.27
C GLY A 48 -19.95 0.38 16.83
N ARG A 49 -19.07 -0.05 15.94
CA ARG A 49 -17.68 -0.37 16.21
C ARG A 49 -16.78 0.57 15.44
N ILE A 50 -15.61 0.82 16.00
CA ILE A 50 -14.50 1.47 15.34
C ILE A 50 -13.72 0.40 14.60
N ASN A 51 -13.32 0.65 13.36
CA ASN A 51 -12.49 -0.29 12.62
C ASN A 51 -10.99 0.07 12.65
N THR A 52 -10.65 1.34 12.90
CA THR A 52 -9.24 1.78 12.89
C THR A 52 -8.53 1.63 14.22
N ASP A 53 -7.29 1.15 14.17
CA ASP A 53 -6.31 1.32 15.24
C ASP A 53 -5.57 2.66 15.05
N LEU A 54 -5.02 2.89 13.86
CA LEU A 54 -4.19 4.05 13.52
C LEU A 54 -5.02 5.33 13.45
N TRP A 55 -4.73 6.29 14.33
CA TRP A 55 -5.56 7.50 14.41
C TRP A 55 -5.02 8.64 13.53
N PRO A 56 -5.83 9.21 12.62
CA PRO A 56 -5.40 10.25 11.71
C PRO A 56 -5.05 11.55 12.44
N ASP A 57 -3.99 12.23 11.99
CA ASP A 57 -3.77 13.63 12.33
C ASP A 57 -4.63 14.50 11.40
N THR A 58 -5.64 15.14 11.98
CA THR A 58 -6.59 15.99 11.27
C THR A 58 -6.28 17.48 11.35
N SER A 59 -5.12 17.86 11.91
CA SER A 59 -4.76 19.28 12.12
C SER A 59 -4.61 20.11 10.85
N ALA A 60 -4.33 19.47 9.71
CA ALA A 60 -4.17 20.12 8.41
C ALA A 60 -5.49 20.29 7.62
N TYR A 61 -6.61 19.78 8.14
CA TYR A 61 -7.92 19.87 7.49
C TYR A 61 -8.69 21.09 8.01
N GLU A 62 -9.52 21.68 7.16
CA GLU A 62 -10.49 22.68 7.58
C GLU A 62 -11.60 22.05 8.41
N GLU A 63 -12.17 22.80 9.35
CA GLU A 63 -13.27 22.33 10.20
C GLU A 63 -14.47 21.80 9.37
N SER A 64 -14.71 22.38 8.21
CA SER A 64 -15.79 21.95 7.31
C SER A 64 -15.48 20.67 6.50
N GLU A 65 -14.26 20.14 6.56
CA GLU A 65 -13.86 18.84 6.00
C GLU A 65 -13.99 17.71 7.05
N LEU A 66 -14.23 18.08 8.31
CA LEU A 66 -14.16 17.19 9.46
C LEU A 66 -15.55 16.87 10.03
N TYR A 67 -15.73 15.61 10.40
CA TYR A 67 -16.98 15.06 10.90
C TYR A 67 -16.75 14.50 12.30
N VAL A 68 -17.63 14.86 13.24
CA VAL A 68 -17.57 14.40 14.62
C VAL A 68 -17.94 12.92 14.69
N VAL A 69 -17.09 12.13 15.36
CA VAL A 69 -17.39 10.75 15.73
C VAL A 69 -18.17 10.77 17.04
N GLU A 70 -19.51 10.74 16.95
CA GLU A 70 -20.37 10.79 18.12
C GLU A 70 -20.05 9.65 19.09
N GLY A 71 -19.92 9.97 20.39
CA GLY A 71 -19.54 9.01 21.42
C GLY A 71 -18.04 8.81 21.60
N LEU A 72 -17.19 9.44 20.78
CA LEU A 72 -15.74 9.38 20.89
C LEU A 72 -15.15 10.76 21.23
N LYS A 73 -14.26 10.80 22.23
CA LYS A 73 -13.66 12.05 22.72
C LYS A 73 -12.19 11.87 23.01
N HIS A 74 -11.44 12.96 22.94
CA HIS A 74 -10.10 13.05 23.48
C HIS A 74 -10.11 13.20 24.99
N LYS A 75 -8.96 12.95 25.63
CA LYS A 75 -8.78 13.09 27.09
C LYS A 75 -9.12 14.47 27.63
N ASN A 76 -8.96 15.52 26.83
CA ASN A 76 -9.30 16.89 27.18
C ASN A 76 -10.82 17.20 27.11
N GLY A 77 -11.63 16.23 26.65
CA GLY A 77 -13.08 16.35 26.49
C GLY A 77 -13.55 16.78 25.10
N ASP A 78 -12.63 17.16 24.21
CA ASP A 78 -12.98 17.57 22.84
C ASP A 78 -13.51 16.38 22.03
N PRO A 79 -14.50 16.61 21.15
CA PRO A 79 -15.01 15.55 20.27
C PRO A 79 -13.92 15.11 19.29
N ALA A 80 -13.79 13.80 19.10
CA ALA A 80 -12.92 13.25 18.07
C ALA A 80 -13.52 13.50 16.68
N LYS A 81 -12.68 13.89 15.71
CA LYS A 81 -13.12 14.21 14.34
C LYS A 81 -12.27 13.50 13.30
N VAL A 82 -12.89 13.13 12.19
CA VAL A 82 -12.27 12.45 11.04
C VAL A 82 -12.73 13.07 9.73
N PHE A 83 -11.96 12.91 8.67
CA PHE A 83 -12.33 13.40 7.33
C PHE A 83 -13.32 12.45 6.63
N SER A 84 -14.01 12.94 5.60
CA SER A 84 -14.70 12.09 4.63
C SER A 84 -14.05 12.18 3.25
N SER A 85 -13.88 11.02 2.60
CA SER A 85 -13.47 10.88 1.20
C SER A 85 -14.56 11.38 0.23
N ARG A 86 -15.76 11.68 0.74
CA ARG A 86 -16.81 12.37 -0.01
C ARG A 86 -16.66 13.89 -0.02
N ASP A 87 -15.72 14.47 0.73
CA ASP A 87 -15.42 15.88 0.56
C ASP A 87 -14.39 16.05 -0.59
N PRO A 88 -14.71 16.79 -1.67
CA PRO A 88 -13.74 17.03 -2.75
C PRO A 88 -12.48 17.74 -2.26
N ARG A 89 -12.55 18.52 -1.17
CA ARG A 89 -11.37 19.19 -0.58
C ARG A 89 -10.44 18.19 0.08
N THR A 90 -10.98 17.21 0.80
CA THR A 90 -10.21 16.09 1.36
C THR A 90 -9.46 15.34 0.27
N VAL A 91 -10.16 14.93 -0.79
CA VAL A 91 -9.54 14.17 -1.90
C VAL A 91 -8.47 15.01 -2.57
N ARG A 92 -8.75 16.28 -2.86
CA ARG A 92 -7.76 17.21 -3.43
C ARG A 92 -6.54 17.38 -2.52
N ARG A 93 -6.73 17.51 -1.20
CA ARG A 93 -5.65 17.62 -0.21
C ARG A 93 -4.74 16.39 -0.21
N HIS A 94 -5.33 15.19 -0.31
CA HIS A 94 -4.55 13.95 -0.38
C HIS A 94 -3.71 13.88 -1.65
N PHE A 95 -4.24 14.33 -2.79
CA PHE A 95 -3.51 14.45 -4.04
C PHE A 95 -2.46 15.57 -4.02
N HIS A 96 -2.75 16.66 -3.32
CA HIS A 96 -1.79 17.74 -3.10
C HIS A 96 -0.58 17.23 -2.31
N TRP A 97 -0.82 16.46 -1.24
CA TRP A 97 0.27 15.78 -0.54
C TRP A 97 1.04 14.82 -1.47
N MET A 98 0.37 14.05 -2.34
CA MET A 98 1.11 13.26 -3.32
C MET A 98 2.06 14.13 -4.16
N ALA A 99 1.60 15.32 -4.61
CA ALA A 99 2.43 16.27 -5.35
C ALA A 99 3.60 16.81 -4.52
N GLU A 100 3.36 17.28 -3.30
CA GLU A 100 4.38 17.84 -2.39
C GLU A 100 5.47 16.83 -2.02
N TYR A 101 5.07 15.59 -1.72
CA TYR A 101 6.01 14.54 -1.33
C TYR A 101 6.60 13.81 -2.54
N GLY A 102 6.11 14.03 -3.76
CA GLY A 102 6.67 13.49 -5.00
C GLY A 102 6.17 12.10 -5.38
N VAL A 103 5.03 11.68 -4.83
CA VAL A 103 4.27 10.49 -5.24
C VAL A 103 3.57 10.79 -6.58
N ASP A 104 3.70 9.86 -7.53
CA ASP A 104 3.25 10.09 -8.91
C ASP A 104 1.72 10.02 -9.07
N GLY A 105 1.05 9.20 -8.27
CA GLY A 105 -0.37 8.94 -8.42
C GLY A 105 -0.93 7.84 -7.53
N ALA A 106 -2.18 7.44 -7.79
CA ALA A 106 -2.90 6.46 -6.98
C ALA A 106 -3.72 5.47 -7.83
N PHE A 107 -3.92 4.27 -7.30
CA PHE A 107 -4.90 3.33 -7.83
C PHE A 107 -6.19 3.46 -7.02
N LEU A 108 -7.27 3.93 -7.62
CA LEU A 108 -8.58 3.95 -6.98
C LEU A 108 -9.20 2.55 -7.03
N GLN A 109 -9.37 1.93 -5.87
CA GLN A 109 -9.88 0.58 -5.78
C GLN A 109 -11.41 0.56 -5.79
N ARG A 110 -11.95 -0.48 -6.44
CA ARG A 110 -13.38 -0.78 -6.57
C ARG A 110 -13.60 -2.24 -6.21
N PHE A 111 -14.29 -2.51 -5.10
CA PHE A 111 -14.71 -3.88 -4.79
C PHE A 111 -15.72 -4.39 -5.78
N VAL A 112 -15.41 -5.53 -6.38
CA VAL A 112 -16.31 -6.22 -7.28
C VAL A 112 -17.65 -6.53 -6.59
N GLY A 113 -17.66 -6.89 -5.30
CA GLY A 113 -18.90 -7.14 -4.57
C GLY A 113 -19.79 -5.90 -4.39
N GLN A 114 -19.19 -4.72 -4.23
CA GLN A 114 -19.92 -3.47 -4.01
C GLN A 114 -20.49 -2.86 -5.29
N VAL A 115 -19.92 -3.24 -6.44
CA VAL A 115 -20.40 -2.84 -7.77
C VAL A 115 -21.30 -3.89 -8.44
N ASP A 116 -21.76 -4.92 -7.70
CA ASP A 116 -22.76 -5.87 -8.20
C ASP A 116 -24.16 -5.21 -8.23
N PRO A 117 -24.76 -4.98 -9.41
CA PRO A 117 -26.11 -4.40 -9.49
C PRO A 117 -27.18 -5.32 -8.89
N GLU A 118 -26.89 -6.62 -8.80
CA GLU A 118 -27.80 -7.61 -8.22
C GLU A 118 -27.59 -7.83 -6.72
N TRP A 119 -26.67 -7.10 -6.07
CA TRP A 119 -26.55 -7.16 -4.61
C TRP A 119 -27.75 -6.48 -3.96
N GLU A 120 -28.29 -7.04 -2.86
CA GLU A 120 -29.58 -6.60 -2.29
C GLU A 120 -29.59 -5.11 -1.90
N GLY A 121 -28.52 -4.58 -1.33
CA GLY A 121 -28.41 -3.14 -1.07
C GLY A 121 -28.12 -2.27 -2.30
N ASN A 122 -27.99 -2.88 -3.48
CA ASN A 122 -27.97 -2.22 -4.79
C ASN A 122 -29.26 -2.47 -5.62
N ARG A 123 -30.19 -3.32 -5.15
CA ARG A 123 -31.44 -3.70 -5.86
C ARG A 123 -32.57 -2.66 -5.76
N ASP A 124 -32.43 -1.59 -4.98
CA ASP A 124 -33.42 -0.49 -5.03
C ASP A 124 -33.40 0.15 -6.41
N GLU A 125 -34.51 0.01 -7.14
CA GLU A 125 -34.72 0.46 -8.53
C GLU A 125 -34.53 1.97 -8.73
N ARG A 126 -34.47 2.76 -7.65
CA ARG A 126 -34.19 4.19 -7.72
C ARG A 126 -32.70 4.51 -7.62
N PHE A 127 -31.89 3.64 -7.01
CA PHE A 127 -30.63 4.04 -6.38
C PHE A 127 -29.68 2.87 -5.97
N GLY A 128 -28.95 2.21 -6.88
CA GLY A 128 -27.77 1.38 -6.55
C GLY A 128 -26.70 2.11 -5.72
N GLY A 129 -26.80 2.05 -4.39
CA GLY A 129 -26.24 3.01 -3.43
C GLY A 129 -24.73 3.10 -3.41
N LEU A 130 -24.12 1.91 -3.32
CA LEU A 130 -22.67 1.78 -3.32
C LEU A 130 -22.09 2.11 -4.69
N ILE A 131 -22.72 1.68 -5.79
CA ILE A 131 -22.27 2.03 -7.15
C ILE A 131 -22.19 3.55 -7.31
N ARG A 132 -23.28 4.27 -6.97
CA ARG A 132 -23.26 5.75 -7.03
C ARG A 132 -22.17 6.37 -6.17
N LEU A 133 -21.96 5.85 -4.96
CA LEU A 133 -20.88 6.33 -4.10
C LEU A 133 -19.52 6.10 -4.75
N ARG A 134 -19.27 4.92 -5.34
CA ARG A 134 -18.02 4.59 -6.02
C ARG A 134 -17.77 5.50 -7.21
N ASP A 135 -18.81 5.85 -7.96
CA ASP A 135 -18.71 6.79 -9.07
C ASP A 135 -18.51 8.23 -8.58
N GLU A 136 -19.17 8.62 -7.49
CA GLU A 136 -18.97 9.91 -6.81
C GLU A 136 -17.51 10.09 -6.37
N ILE A 137 -16.91 9.07 -5.74
CA ILE A 137 -15.49 9.05 -5.36
C ILE A 137 -14.60 9.05 -6.62
N GLY A 138 -14.94 8.24 -7.63
CA GLY A 138 -14.20 8.20 -8.90
C GLY A 138 -14.09 9.56 -9.59
N ARG A 139 -15.19 10.32 -9.62
CA ARG A 139 -15.19 11.68 -10.17
C ARG A 139 -14.30 12.63 -9.36
N ARG A 140 -14.35 12.57 -8.02
CA ARG A 140 -13.48 13.38 -7.16
C ARG A 140 -12.00 13.06 -7.33
N VAL A 141 -11.66 11.78 -7.41
CA VAL A 141 -10.29 11.33 -7.65
C VAL A 141 -9.78 11.84 -8.99
N ARG A 142 -10.59 11.74 -10.05
CA ARG A 142 -10.25 12.32 -11.36
C ARG A 142 -9.99 13.83 -11.26
N GLU A 143 -10.92 14.57 -10.67
CA GLU A 143 -10.83 16.03 -10.53
C GLU A 143 -9.59 16.45 -9.72
N ALA A 144 -9.30 15.76 -8.61
CA ALA A 144 -8.14 16.02 -7.76
C ALA A 144 -6.82 15.67 -8.46
N ALA A 145 -6.76 14.53 -9.15
CA ALA A 145 -5.60 14.11 -9.92
C ALA A 145 -5.27 15.12 -11.03
N GLU A 146 -6.29 15.61 -11.74
CA GLU A 146 -6.15 16.66 -12.76
C GLU A 146 -5.68 17.99 -12.17
N ALA A 147 -6.22 18.39 -11.01
CA ALA A 147 -5.87 19.65 -10.35
C ALA A 147 -4.43 19.67 -9.80
N GLU A 148 -3.95 18.54 -9.27
CA GLU A 148 -2.64 18.43 -8.62
C GLU A 148 -1.58 17.77 -9.52
N GLY A 149 -1.91 17.57 -10.79
CA GLY A 149 -1.02 17.04 -11.81
C GLY A 149 -0.48 15.63 -11.48
N ARG A 150 -1.31 14.77 -10.86
CA ARG A 150 -0.98 13.39 -10.48
C ARG A 150 -1.75 12.41 -11.34
N VAL A 151 -1.23 11.20 -11.53
CA VAL A 151 -1.94 10.16 -12.31
C VAL A 151 -2.87 9.32 -11.43
N TRP A 152 -3.88 8.70 -12.05
CA TRP A 152 -4.79 7.79 -11.35
C TRP A 152 -5.25 6.63 -12.24
N ALA A 153 -5.57 5.48 -11.67
CA ALA A 153 -6.16 4.34 -12.41
C ALA A 153 -7.10 3.52 -11.53
N ILE A 154 -8.01 2.76 -12.16
CA ILE A 154 -8.91 1.85 -11.45
C ILE A 154 -8.20 0.55 -11.08
N MET A 155 -8.41 0.10 -9.85
CA MET A 155 -8.10 -1.25 -9.36
C MET A 155 -9.39 -2.00 -9.04
N TYR A 156 -9.61 -3.18 -9.61
CA TYR A 156 -10.67 -4.07 -9.13
C TYR A 156 -10.14 -5.02 -8.09
N ASP A 157 -10.90 -5.20 -7.01
CA ASP A 157 -10.63 -6.23 -6.01
C ASP A 157 -11.77 -7.27 -6.00
N ALA A 158 -11.41 -8.51 -6.33
CA ALA A 158 -12.33 -9.63 -6.42
C ALA A 158 -12.43 -10.45 -5.11
N SER A 159 -11.76 -10.02 -4.04
CA SER A 159 -11.78 -10.69 -2.74
C SER A 159 -13.21 -10.81 -2.20
N GLY A 160 -13.54 -11.99 -1.66
CA GLY A 160 -14.88 -12.29 -1.13
C GLY A 160 -16.00 -12.44 -2.17
N VAL A 161 -15.71 -12.34 -3.48
CA VAL A 161 -16.75 -12.46 -4.52
C VAL A 161 -16.87 -13.88 -5.05
N PRO A 162 -18.09 -14.46 -5.12
CA PRO A 162 -18.32 -15.77 -5.73
C PRO A 162 -17.84 -15.83 -7.18
N ALA A 163 -17.14 -16.92 -7.54
CA ALA A 163 -16.49 -17.08 -8.84
C ALA A 163 -17.46 -16.95 -10.03
N ASP A 164 -18.70 -17.42 -9.89
CA ASP A 164 -19.74 -17.36 -10.93
C ASP A 164 -20.21 -15.92 -11.23
N LYS A 165 -19.91 -14.96 -10.36
CA LYS A 165 -20.30 -13.56 -10.51
C LYS A 165 -19.18 -12.65 -11.01
N VAL A 166 -17.92 -12.94 -10.66
CA VAL A 166 -16.76 -12.04 -10.90
C VAL A 166 -16.71 -11.53 -12.35
N LEU A 167 -16.77 -12.45 -13.32
CA LEU A 167 -16.67 -12.10 -14.74
C LEU A 167 -17.77 -11.13 -15.19
N ARG A 168 -19.02 -11.40 -14.80
CA ARG A 168 -20.17 -10.57 -15.15
C ARG A 168 -20.00 -9.17 -14.57
N ILE A 169 -19.77 -9.08 -13.27
CA ILE A 169 -19.74 -7.80 -12.55
C ILE A 169 -18.62 -6.91 -13.07
N VAL A 170 -17.39 -7.44 -13.15
CA VAL A 170 -16.22 -6.68 -13.66
C VAL A 170 -16.45 -6.19 -15.09
N THR A 171 -17.02 -7.03 -15.97
CA THR A 171 -17.29 -6.64 -17.36
C THR A 171 -18.35 -5.54 -17.45
N GLN A 172 -19.39 -5.60 -16.63
CA GLN A 172 -20.47 -4.61 -16.59
C GLN A 172 -19.99 -3.28 -16.01
N ASP A 173 -19.32 -3.29 -14.86
CA ASP A 173 -18.81 -2.07 -14.23
C ASP A 173 -17.74 -1.42 -15.13
N PHE A 174 -16.83 -2.19 -15.72
CA PHE A 174 -15.83 -1.60 -16.62
C PHE A 174 -16.48 -0.97 -17.87
N THR A 175 -17.52 -1.61 -18.41
CA THR A 175 -18.31 -1.04 -19.51
C THR A 175 -18.95 0.30 -19.10
N HIS A 176 -19.53 0.35 -17.90
CA HIS A 176 -20.11 1.56 -17.31
C HIS A 176 -19.05 2.66 -17.14
N LEU A 177 -17.88 2.33 -16.57
CA LEU A 177 -16.80 3.29 -16.39
C LEU A 177 -16.29 3.90 -17.70
N LEU A 178 -16.25 3.11 -18.78
CA LEU A 178 -15.84 3.60 -20.09
C LEU A 178 -16.92 4.44 -20.78
N ARG A 179 -18.20 4.05 -20.68
CA ARG A 179 -19.31 4.72 -21.40
C ARG A 179 -19.85 5.93 -20.67
N ASP A 180 -20.12 5.77 -19.38
CA ASP A 180 -20.94 6.69 -18.61
C ASP A 180 -20.04 7.62 -17.79
N GLU A 181 -19.07 7.07 -17.06
CA GLU A 181 -18.10 7.88 -16.29
C GLU A 181 -16.96 8.43 -17.14
N ARG A 182 -16.73 7.86 -18.34
CA ARG A 182 -15.74 8.29 -19.34
C ARG A 182 -14.34 8.44 -18.75
N ILE A 183 -13.92 7.49 -17.92
CA ILE A 183 -12.68 7.59 -17.12
C ILE A 183 -11.42 7.81 -17.98
N LEU A 184 -11.41 7.31 -19.22
CA LEU A 184 -10.27 7.42 -20.14
C LEU A 184 -10.15 8.76 -20.87
N ASP A 185 -11.15 9.64 -20.74
CA ASP A 185 -11.09 11.01 -21.25
C ASP A 185 -10.18 11.90 -20.39
N SER A 186 -9.90 11.49 -19.15
CA SER A 186 -8.97 12.19 -18.27
C SER A 186 -7.55 12.12 -18.82
N PRO A 187 -6.84 13.25 -19.03
CA PRO A 187 -5.46 13.23 -19.47
C PRO A 187 -4.49 12.71 -18.40
N PHE A 188 -4.95 12.63 -17.15
CA PHE A 188 -4.20 12.12 -15.99
C PHE A 188 -4.57 10.67 -15.64
N TYR A 189 -5.39 9.99 -16.46
CA TYR A 189 -5.55 8.55 -16.31
C TYR A 189 -4.21 7.85 -16.62
N LEU A 190 -3.74 7.00 -15.71
CA LEU A 190 -2.43 6.35 -15.79
C LEU A 190 -2.32 5.51 -17.07
N ARG A 191 -1.23 5.72 -17.81
CA ARG A 191 -0.91 4.98 -19.03
C ARG A 191 0.51 4.45 -18.98
N GLU A 192 0.69 3.16 -19.27
CA GLU A 192 1.99 2.56 -19.50
C GLU A 192 2.17 2.30 -21.00
N ARG A 193 3.16 2.99 -21.60
CA ARG A 193 3.45 2.94 -23.04
C ARG A 193 2.22 3.28 -23.90
N GLY A 194 1.47 4.30 -23.48
CA GLY A 194 0.26 4.80 -24.16
C GLY A 194 -1.02 4.00 -23.87
N ARG A 195 -0.94 2.85 -23.22
CA ARG A 195 -2.09 1.99 -22.90
C ARG A 195 -2.65 2.34 -21.51
N PRO A 196 -3.97 2.52 -21.33
CA PRO A 196 -4.57 2.71 -20.01
C PRO A 196 -4.23 1.55 -19.08
N VAL A 197 -3.90 1.87 -17.84
CA VAL A 197 -3.66 0.87 -16.81
C VAL A 197 -4.97 0.48 -16.12
N ILE A 198 -5.19 -0.83 -15.95
CA ILE A 198 -6.21 -1.40 -15.07
C ILE A 198 -5.52 -2.32 -14.09
N ALA A 199 -5.75 -2.12 -12.81
CA ALA A 199 -5.19 -2.92 -11.74
C ALA A 199 -6.20 -3.99 -11.27
N LEU A 200 -5.70 -5.15 -10.82
CA LEU A 200 -6.51 -6.28 -10.38
C LEU A 200 -5.94 -6.89 -9.09
N TRP A 201 -6.81 -7.16 -8.12
CA TRP A 201 -6.49 -7.72 -6.81
C TRP A 201 -7.43 -8.87 -6.44
N GLY A 202 -7.04 -9.71 -5.48
CA GLY A 202 -7.86 -10.82 -4.96
C GLY A 202 -7.82 -12.10 -5.79
N PHE A 203 -6.92 -12.19 -6.78
CA PHE A 203 -6.74 -13.36 -7.63
C PHE A 203 -5.52 -14.17 -7.17
N GLY A 204 -5.62 -15.51 -7.15
CA GLY A 204 -4.51 -16.38 -6.79
C GLY A 204 -4.15 -16.41 -5.30
N LEU A 205 -4.97 -15.78 -4.44
CA LEU A 205 -4.93 -15.92 -2.99
C LEU A 205 -5.50 -17.27 -2.55
N SER A 206 -5.07 -17.77 -1.40
CA SER A 206 -5.42 -19.10 -0.85
C SER A 206 -6.92 -19.28 -0.61
N ASP A 207 -7.65 -18.20 -0.34
CA ASP A 207 -9.09 -18.14 -0.13
C ASP A 207 -9.88 -17.68 -1.37
N SER A 208 -9.18 -17.34 -2.47
CA SER A 208 -9.84 -16.90 -3.70
C SER A 208 -10.61 -18.06 -4.34
N PRO A 209 -11.92 -17.91 -4.61
CA PRO A 209 -12.70 -18.96 -5.29
C PRO A 209 -12.45 -19.00 -6.81
N VAL A 210 -11.66 -18.05 -7.34
CA VAL A 210 -11.41 -17.90 -8.77
C VAL A 210 -10.33 -18.87 -9.23
N SER A 211 -10.54 -19.54 -10.37
CA SER A 211 -9.51 -20.38 -11.01
C SER A 211 -8.64 -19.58 -11.99
N PRO A 212 -7.43 -20.05 -12.34
CA PRO A 212 -6.61 -19.43 -13.38
C PRO A 212 -7.35 -19.31 -14.73
N GLN A 213 -8.25 -20.26 -15.06
CA GLN A 213 -9.05 -20.23 -16.28
C GLN A 213 -10.06 -19.09 -16.25
N LEU A 214 -10.76 -18.90 -15.13
CA LEU A 214 -11.71 -17.80 -14.96
C LEU A 214 -10.99 -16.45 -14.94
N ALA A 215 -9.85 -16.34 -14.25
CA ALA A 215 -9.04 -15.13 -14.26
C ALA A 215 -8.61 -14.73 -15.69
N ARG A 216 -8.23 -15.71 -16.54
CA ARG A 216 -7.97 -15.45 -17.97
C ARG A 216 -9.19 -14.89 -18.69
N GLN A 217 -10.38 -15.44 -18.43
CA GLN A 217 -11.62 -14.93 -19.04
C GLN A 217 -11.91 -13.48 -18.62
N VAL A 218 -11.66 -13.12 -17.36
CA VAL A 218 -11.80 -11.74 -16.85
C VAL A 218 -10.82 -10.80 -17.56
N PHE A 219 -9.53 -11.17 -17.63
CA PHE A 219 -8.50 -10.35 -18.27
C PHE A 219 -8.77 -10.16 -19.76
N ASP A 220 -9.23 -11.22 -20.45
CA ASP A 220 -9.60 -11.14 -21.86
C ASP A 220 -10.89 -10.34 -22.07
N ALA A 221 -11.86 -10.41 -21.15
CA ALA A 221 -13.05 -9.58 -21.20
C ALA A 221 -12.71 -8.09 -21.07
N LEU A 222 -11.87 -7.70 -20.11
CA LEU A 222 -11.41 -6.32 -19.96
C LEU A 222 -10.73 -5.81 -21.24
N ARG A 223 -9.84 -6.61 -21.84
CA ARG A 223 -9.20 -6.26 -23.11
C ARG A 223 -10.20 -6.09 -24.26
N ARG A 224 -11.18 -7.00 -24.37
CA ARG A 224 -12.23 -6.91 -25.39
C ARG A 224 -13.08 -5.66 -25.20
N VAL A 225 -13.55 -5.39 -23.98
CA VAL A 225 -14.38 -4.21 -23.67
C VAL A 225 -13.63 -2.92 -23.98
N ALA A 226 -12.36 -2.81 -23.57
CA ALA A 226 -11.55 -1.62 -23.90
C ALA A 226 -11.36 -1.42 -25.40
N PHE A 227 -11.14 -2.51 -26.16
CA PHE A 227 -11.01 -2.45 -27.60
C PHE A 227 -12.33 -2.07 -28.29
N GLU A 228 -13.44 -2.71 -27.90
CA GLU A 228 -14.77 -2.47 -28.48
C GLU A 228 -15.29 -1.04 -28.21
N HIS A 229 -15.00 -0.47 -27.04
CA HIS A 229 -15.56 0.81 -26.62
C HIS A 229 -14.66 2.00 -26.92
N CYS A 230 -13.33 1.80 -26.88
CA CYS A 230 -12.36 2.90 -26.97
C CYS A 230 -11.30 2.67 -28.05
N ASN A 231 -11.29 1.52 -28.74
CA ASN A 231 -10.24 1.13 -29.68
C ASN A 231 -8.83 1.21 -29.05
N GLN A 232 -8.73 0.84 -27.77
CA GLN A 232 -7.47 0.85 -27.01
C GLN A 232 -7.13 -0.56 -26.50
N GLU A 233 -5.85 -0.93 -26.57
CA GLU A 233 -5.32 -1.98 -25.71
C GLU A 233 -5.13 -1.43 -24.28
N ILE A 234 -5.29 -2.29 -23.29
CA ILE A 234 -5.00 -1.97 -21.88
C ILE A 234 -3.71 -2.63 -21.40
N TYR A 235 -3.06 -1.98 -20.45
CA TYR A 235 -2.01 -2.54 -19.61
C TYR A 235 -2.66 -3.06 -18.33
N ILE A 236 -2.46 -4.33 -18.00
CA ILE A 236 -3.00 -4.89 -16.76
C ILE A 236 -1.87 -4.93 -15.73
N PHE A 237 -2.12 -4.35 -14.56
CA PHE A 237 -1.34 -4.55 -13.34
C PHE A 237 -2.10 -5.54 -12.45
N ALA A 238 -1.45 -6.52 -11.86
CA ALA A 238 -2.12 -7.48 -10.99
C ALA A 238 -1.30 -7.78 -9.73
N GLY A 239 -1.96 -7.65 -8.59
CA GLY A 239 -1.43 -8.11 -7.31
C GLY A 239 -1.48 -9.63 -7.22
N THR A 240 -0.45 -10.21 -6.61
CA THR A 240 -0.36 -11.65 -6.36
C THR A 240 -0.07 -11.95 -4.91
N ALA A 241 -0.40 -13.18 -4.53
CA ALA A 241 0.01 -13.79 -3.27
C ALA A 241 1.52 -13.64 -3.03
N ALA A 242 1.93 -13.38 -1.80
CA ALA A 242 3.32 -13.37 -1.37
C ALA A 242 4.10 -14.66 -1.75
N GLN A 243 3.41 -15.80 -1.74
CA GLN A 243 3.94 -17.12 -2.07
C GLN A 243 3.57 -17.59 -3.49
N TRP A 244 3.28 -16.69 -4.45
CA TRP A 244 2.71 -17.06 -5.76
C TRP A 244 3.51 -18.11 -6.57
N ARG A 245 4.82 -18.26 -6.33
CA ARG A 245 5.69 -19.30 -6.94
C ARG A 245 5.62 -20.67 -6.27
N THR A 246 4.97 -20.77 -5.13
CA THR A 246 4.89 -21.99 -4.31
C THR A 246 3.42 -22.29 -4.00
N PRO A 247 2.70 -22.95 -4.92
CA PRO A 247 1.27 -23.21 -4.78
C PRO A 247 0.91 -23.86 -3.43
N GLY A 248 -0.11 -23.33 -2.76
CA GLY A 248 -0.62 -23.84 -1.48
C GLY A 248 0.24 -23.52 -0.25
N GLN A 249 1.31 -22.74 -0.39
CA GLN A 249 2.09 -22.23 0.74
C GLN A 249 1.60 -20.83 1.11
N GLY A 250 1.50 -20.54 2.41
CA GLY A 250 1.10 -19.23 2.93
C GLY A 250 -0.21 -18.72 2.32
N ASP A 251 -0.17 -17.55 1.68
CA ASP A 251 -1.32 -16.90 1.05
C ASP A 251 -1.56 -17.31 -0.41
N ALA A 252 -0.77 -18.23 -0.97
CA ALA A 252 -0.91 -18.65 -2.36
C ALA A 252 -1.96 -19.75 -2.56
N HIS A 253 -2.77 -19.60 -3.61
CA HIS A 253 -3.71 -20.62 -4.04
C HIS A 253 -3.01 -21.94 -4.39
N ALA A 254 -3.68 -23.07 -4.10
CA ALA A 254 -3.13 -24.41 -4.29
C ALA A 254 -3.05 -24.87 -5.76
N ASP A 255 -3.63 -24.12 -6.69
CA ASP A 255 -3.64 -24.46 -8.12
C ASP A 255 -2.31 -24.03 -8.76
N PRO A 256 -1.48 -24.97 -9.26
CA PRO A 256 -0.19 -24.63 -9.87
C PRO A 256 -0.32 -23.84 -11.18
N GLY A 257 -1.51 -23.75 -11.76
CA GLY A 257 -1.78 -22.95 -12.96
C GLY A 257 -1.64 -21.44 -12.76
N TRP A 258 -1.53 -20.95 -11.52
CA TRP A 258 -1.33 -19.54 -11.20
C TRP A 258 0.05 -19.02 -11.57
N GLU A 259 1.13 -19.79 -11.38
CA GLU A 259 2.49 -19.34 -11.74
C GLU A 259 2.58 -18.99 -13.24
N GLY A 260 2.12 -19.91 -14.10
CA GLY A 260 2.06 -19.68 -15.56
C GLY A 260 1.02 -18.63 -15.97
N PHE A 261 0.03 -18.34 -15.12
CA PHE A 261 -0.88 -17.22 -15.32
C PHE A 261 -0.15 -15.88 -15.11
N TRP A 262 0.61 -15.74 -14.03
CA TRP A 262 1.32 -14.50 -13.69
C TRP A 262 2.46 -14.19 -14.66
N VAL A 263 3.29 -15.17 -14.97
CA VAL A 263 4.47 -15.01 -15.85
C VAL A 263 4.07 -15.09 -17.35
N GLY A 264 2.79 -15.32 -17.64
CA GLY A 264 2.27 -15.50 -19.00
C GLY A 264 2.02 -14.19 -19.78
N LYS A 265 0.86 -14.10 -20.44
CA LYS A 265 0.46 -12.94 -21.27
C LYS A 265 -0.11 -11.77 -20.45
N ASN A 266 -0.03 -11.86 -19.13
CA ASN A 266 -0.64 -10.92 -18.21
C ASN A 266 0.40 -9.85 -17.85
N GLY A 267 -0.02 -8.58 -17.82
CA GLY A 267 0.89 -7.47 -17.54
C GLY A 267 1.33 -7.46 -16.07
N ALA A 268 2.04 -6.41 -15.66
CA ALA A 268 2.81 -6.34 -14.41
C ALA A 268 2.27 -7.16 -13.24
N VAL A 269 3.19 -7.86 -12.58
CA VAL A 269 2.94 -8.71 -11.42
C VAL A 269 3.55 -8.03 -10.20
N ASP A 270 2.82 -8.04 -9.08
CA ASP A 270 3.32 -7.63 -7.76
C ASP A 270 3.30 -8.79 -6.78
N ALA A 271 4.11 -8.73 -5.73
CA ALA A 271 4.02 -9.59 -4.55
C ALA A 271 4.05 -8.73 -3.27
N VAL A 272 3.01 -8.85 -2.45
CA VAL A 272 2.94 -8.25 -1.10
C VAL A 272 3.57 -9.19 -0.10
N GLU A 273 4.59 -8.76 0.66
CA GLU A 273 4.76 -9.30 2.01
C GLU A 273 5.69 -8.43 2.87
N ALA A 274 5.27 -8.21 4.12
CA ALA A 274 5.99 -7.46 5.14
C ALA A 274 7.38 -8.01 5.53
N PHE A 275 7.72 -9.25 5.16
CA PHE A 275 8.95 -9.92 5.62
C PHE A 275 9.75 -10.63 4.52
N ALA A 276 9.39 -10.46 3.24
CA ALA A 276 9.92 -11.27 2.15
C ALA A 276 11.16 -10.69 1.46
N ARG A 277 12.12 -10.15 2.22
CA ARG A 277 13.44 -9.77 1.68
C ARG A 277 14.04 -10.91 0.83
N ASP A 278 13.85 -12.13 1.29
CA ASP A 278 14.41 -13.33 0.65
C ASP A 278 13.60 -13.83 -0.55
N ARG A 279 12.44 -13.21 -0.88
CA ARG A 279 11.62 -13.60 -2.05
C ARG A 279 11.59 -12.58 -3.16
N TRP A 280 11.64 -11.29 -2.87
CA TRP A 280 11.65 -10.27 -3.94
C TRP A 280 12.81 -10.44 -4.91
N GLY A 281 13.99 -10.88 -4.41
CA GLY A 281 15.14 -11.23 -5.25
C GLY A 281 14.78 -12.34 -6.25
N PRO A 282 14.44 -13.55 -5.79
CA PRO A 282 14.00 -14.64 -6.65
C PRO A 282 12.82 -14.30 -7.58
N ASP A 283 11.84 -13.52 -7.12
CA ASP A 283 10.71 -13.07 -7.95
C ASP A 283 11.20 -12.18 -9.11
N ALA A 284 11.98 -11.15 -8.79
CA ALA A 284 12.54 -10.22 -9.77
C ALA A 284 13.47 -10.96 -10.76
N ASP A 285 14.27 -11.91 -10.27
CA ASP A 285 15.16 -12.71 -11.12
C ASP A 285 14.36 -13.61 -12.08
N MET A 286 13.27 -14.24 -11.60
CA MET A 286 12.39 -15.04 -12.46
C MET A 286 11.72 -14.20 -13.55
N ILE A 287 11.21 -13.01 -13.20
CA ILE A 287 10.60 -12.09 -14.17
C ILE A 287 11.65 -11.56 -15.17
N ALA A 288 12.86 -11.26 -14.70
CA ALA A 288 13.96 -10.84 -15.57
C ALA A 288 14.35 -11.95 -16.56
N ALA A 289 14.50 -13.19 -16.08
CA ALA A 289 14.85 -14.34 -16.92
C ALA A 289 13.75 -14.64 -17.96
N HIS A 290 12.47 -14.55 -17.58
CA HIS A 290 11.35 -14.65 -18.51
C HIS A 290 11.44 -13.61 -19.63
N ASN A 291 11.65 -12.35 -19.26
CA ASN A 291 11.74 -11.25 -20.22
C ASN A 291 12.93 -11.40 -21.18
N GLU A 292 14.09 -11.84 -20.67
CA GLU A 292 15.27 -12.15 -21.50
C GLU A 292 14.99 -13.31 -22.47
N GLY A 293 14.27 -14.34 -22.02
CA GLY A 293 13.83 -15.45 -22.88
C GLY A 293 12.96 -15.00 -24.07
N LEU A 294 12.12 -13.97 -23.88
CA LEU A 294 11.30 -13.41 -24.96
C LEU A 294 12.12 -12.63 -25.99
N GLU A 295 13.23 -12.01 -25.60
CA GLU A 295 14.13 -11.33 -26.53
C GLU A 295 14.84 -12.33 -27.44
N LEU A 296 15.15 -13.52 -26.92
CA LEU A 296 15.80 -14.61 -27.66
C LEU A 296 14.82 -15.42 -28.52
N ASN A 297 13.57 -15.55 -28.08
CA ASN A 297 12.52 -16.24 -28.81
C ASN A 297 11.16 -15.53 -28.63
N PRO A 298 10.78 -14.62 -29.55
CA PRO A 298 9.56 -13.80 -29.41
C PRO A 298 8.24 -14.58 -29.60
N GLY A 299 8.27 -15.92 -29.58
CA GLY A 299 7.13 -16.80 -29.77
C GLY A 299 6.06 -16.70 -28.67
N GLY A 300 5.23 -15.66 -28.73
CA GLY A 300 3.89 -15.63 -28.12
C GLY A 300 3.77 -15.17 -26.66
N GLY A 301 4.87 -14.86 -25.97
CA GLY A 301 4.83 -14.28 -24.62
C GLY A 301 4.77 -12.74 -24.62
N ARG A 302 4.58 -12.14 -23.43
CA ARG A 302 4.62 -10.69 -23.23
C ARG A 302 5.60 -10.36 -22.11
N ARG A 303 6.26 -9.21 -22.25
CA ARG A 303 7.14 -8.68 -21.20
C ARG A 303 6.30 -8.35 -19.97
N VAL A 304 6.75 -8.77 -18.79
CA VAL A 304 6.11 -8.50 -17.50
C VAL A 304 7.00 -7.51 -16.74
N ASP A 305 6.41 -6.45 -16.19
CA ASP A 305 7.12 -5.58 -15.25
C ASP A 305 6.88 -6.08 -13.82
N TYR A 306 7.90 -6.06 -12.97
CA TYR A 306 7.77 -6.39 -11.55
C TYR A 306 7.69 -5.10 -10.76
N LEU A 307 6.60 -4.93 -10.02
CA LEU A 307 6.41 -3.84 -9.07
C LEU A 307 6.42 -4.48 -7.68
N PRO A 308 7.31 -4.10 -6.77
CA PRO A 308 7.20 -4.53 -5.37
C PRO A 308 6.23 -3.66 -4.55
N VAL A 309 5.42 -4.28 -3.69
CA VAL A 309 4.68 -3.58 -2.64
C VAL A 309 5.56 -3.26 -1.43
N VAL A 310 5.46 -2.04 -0.93
CA VAL A 310 6.04 -1.61 0.35
C VAL A 310 4.97 -0.98 1.25
N LEU A 311 5.12 -1.13 2.57
CA LEU A 311 4.18 -0.57 3.55
C LEU A 311 4.86 0.00 4.81
N PRO A 312 4.28 1.03 5.46
CA PRO A 312 4.84 1.68 6.66
C PRO A 312 4.93 0.77 7.89
N GLY A 313 3.96 -0.13 8.03
CA GLY A 313 3.66 -0.94 9.21
C GLY A 313 2.23 -1.46 9.09
N GLY A 314 1.68 -2.05 10.16
CA GLY A 314 0.35 -2.69 10.12
C GLY A 314 -0.24 -2.92 11.51
N SER A 315 -1.51 -2.55 11.66
CA SER A 315 -2.30 -2.71 12.88
C SER A 315 -3.80 -2.68 12.53
N GLY A 316 -4.42 -3.85 12.45
CA GLY A 316 -5.87 -4.00 12.18
C GLY A 316 -6.59 -4.78 13.26
N PHE A 317 -6.24 -4.55 14.54
CA PHE A 317 -6.87 -5.23 15.68
C PHE A 317 -8.37 -4.92 15.74
N ASN A 318 -8.77 -3.65 15.63
CA ASN A 318 -10.17 -3.24 15.66
C ASN A 318 -10.96 -3.79 14.47
N LEU A 319 -10.43 -3.63 13.25
CA LEU A 319 -10.98 -4.13 11.99
C LEU A 319 -11.21 -5.64 12.02
N SER A 320 -10.19 -6.40 12.45
CA SER A 320 -10.22 -7.87 12.44
C SER A 320 -10.96 -8.48 13.63
N HIS A 321 -11.60 -7.66 14.47
CA HIS A 321 -12.25 -8.11 15.71
C HIS A 321 -11.30 -8.84 16.66
N GLY A 322 -10.05 -8.38 16.74
CA GLY A 322 -9.00 -8.95 17.57
C GLY A 322 -8.34 -10.21 17.00
N LYS A 323 -8.65 -10.62 15.76
CA LYS A 323 -7.95 -11.72 15.08
C LYS A 323 -6.51 -11.35 14.72
N TRP A 324 -6.27 -10.08 14.37
CA TRP A 324 -4.94 -9.54 14.10
C TRP A 324 -4.38 -8.87 15.35
N SER A 325 -3.05 -8.88 15.49
CA SER A 325 -2.37 -8.25 16.62
C SER A 325 -2.36 -6.72 16.50
N PHE A 326 -2.58 -6.04 17.62
CA PHE A 326 -2.39 -4.60 17.73
C PHE A 326 -0.91 -4.25 17.54
N ASN A 327 -0.62 -3.30 16.64
CA ASN A 327 0.72 -2.95 16.17
C ASN A 327 1.56 -4.19 15.75
N GLY A 328 0.92 -5.15 15.08
CA GLY A 328 1.52 -6.44 14.70
C GLY A 328 2.73 -6.29 13.76
N ILE A 329 2.74 -5.27 12.91
CA ILE A 329 3.89 -4.89 12.10
C ILE A 329 4.34 -3.50 12.52
N LYS A 330 5.38 -3.46 13.36
CA LYS A 330 5.94 -2.22 13.89
C LYS A 330 6.53 -1.35 12.78
N ARG A 331 6.29 -0.05 12.87
CA ARG A 331 6.87 0.96 11.97
C ARG A 331 8.34 1.20 12.26
N ASN A 332 8.74 1.02 13.51
CA ASN A 332 10.11 1.16 14.01
C ASN A 332 10.75 2.49 13.59
N GLY A 333 10.01 3.58 13.74
CA GLY A 333 10.44 4.93 13.36
C GLY A 333 10.67 5.13 11.85
N GLY A 334 10.11 4.27 11.00
CA GLY A 334 10.30 4.30 9.54
C GLY A 334 11.39 3.38 9.02
N LYS A 335 12.20 2.76 9.90
CA LYS A 335 13.27 1.83 9.50
C LYS A 335 12.71 0.59 8.77
N PHE A 336 11.51 0.15 9.15
CA PHE A 336 10.84 -0.97 8.51
C PHE A 336 10.55 -0.68 7.03
N LEU A 337 9.89 0.45 6.73
CA LEU A 337 9.63 0.90 5.37
C LEU A 337 10.93 1.18 4.59
N TRP A 338 11.91 1.82 5.23
CA TRP A 338 13.17 2.13 4.56
C TRP A 338 13.94 0.86 4.15
N SER A 339 13.97 -0.15 5.00
CA SER A 339 14.57 -1.45 4.66
C SER A 339 13.91 -2.03 3.41
N GLN A 340 12.57 -1.99 3.33
CA GLN A 340 11.85 -2.46 2.14
C GLN A 340 12.30 -1.70 0.88
N ILE A 341 12.33 -0.36 0.94
CA ILE A 341 12.76 0.50 -0.18
C ILE A 341 14.20 0.23 -0.60
N PHE A 342 15.12 0.09 0.36
CA PHE A 342 16.53 -0.19 0.08
C PHE A 342 16.72 -1.52 -0.66
N HIS A 343 16.01 -2.57 -0.23
CA HIS A 343 16.10 -3.88 -0.88
C HIS A 343 15.45 -3.88 -2.26
N THR A 344 14.26 -3.29 -2.41
CA THR A 344 13.53 -3.29 -3.69
C THR A 344 14.24 -2.50 -4.79
N LYS A 345 14.89 -1.37 -4.47
CA LYS A 345 15.64 -0.58 -5.44
C LYS A 345 16.84 -1.33 -6.05
N ARG A 346 17.33 -2.38 -5.38
CA ARG A 346 18.47 -3.19 -5.83
C ARG A 346 18.05 -4.38 -6.71
N LEU A 347 16.76 -4.60 -6.88
CA LEU A 347 16.23 -5.70 -7.67
C LEU A 347 16.37 -5.42 -9.17
N LYS A 348 16.66 -6.48 -9.93
CA LYS A 348 16.80 -6.40 -11.38
C LYS A 348 15.44 -6.07 -12.01
N GLY A 349 15.40 -5.05 -12.87
CA GLY A 349 14.22 -4.70 -13.66
C GLY A 349 13.11 -3.93 -12.92
N VAL A 350 13.25 -3.67 -11.62
CA VAL A 350 12.30 -2.84 -10.86
C VAL A 350 12.48 -1.36 -11.21
N ARG A 351 11.40 -0.74 -11.68
CA ARG A 351 11.35 0.67 -12.11
C ARG A 351 10.32 1.51 -11.35
N SER A 352 9.42 0.85 -10.64
CA SER A 352 8.30 1.44 -9.91
C SER A 352 8.10 0.66 -8.61
N LEU A 353 7.50 1.31 -7.61
CA LEU A 353 7.09 0.69 -6.35
C LEU A 353 5.61 1.00 -6.13
N TYR A 354 4.90 0.07 -5.49
CA TYR A 354 3.55 0.28 -5.03
C TYR A 354 3.55 0.47 -3.50
N GLY A 355 3.00 1.57 -3.00
CA GLY A 355 2.83 1.78 -1.57
C GLY A 355 1.46 1.29 -1.13
N ALA A 356 1.40 0.33 -0.21
CA ALA A 356 0.14 -0.17 0.33
C ALA A 356 -0.07 0.28 1.79
N MET A 357 -0.97 1.24 2.06
CA MET A 357 -1.62 2.14 1.09
C MET A 357 -1.63 3.59 1.59
N TRP A 358 -2.01 4.54 0.73
CA TRP A 358 -1.97 5.97 1.05
C TRP A 358 -2.80 6.32 2.30
N ASP A 359 -4.09 5.98 2.32
CA ASP A 359 -5.05 6.35 3.38
C ASP A 359 -5.60 5.18 4.20
N GLU A 360 -4.98 3.99 4.15
CA GLU A 360 -5.42 2.76 4.83
C GLU A 360 -5.26 2.81 6.36
N TYR A 361 -6.08 3.62 7.04
CA TYR A 361 -6.01 3.75 8.50
C TYR A 361 -6.53 2.50 9.23
N ASP A 362 -7.55 1.83 8.70
CA ASP A 362 -8.22 0.69 9.32
C ASP A 362 -7.35 -0.58 9.41
N GLU A 363 -6.45 -0.81 8.44
CA GLU A 363 -5.40 -1.83 8.55
C GLU A 363 -4.10 -1.29 9.17
N GLY A 364 -4.05 0.02 9.42
CA GLY A 364 -2.87 0.69 9.93
C GLY A 364 -1.69 0.60 8.96
N THR A 365 -1.92 0.70 7.65
CA THR A 365 -0.86 0.78 6.63
C THR A 365 -0.77 2.15 5.95
N ALA A 366 -1.58 3.13 6.39
CA ALA A 366 -1.59 4.49 5.87
C ALA A 366 -0.21 5.16 5.85
N PHE A 367 0.10 5.82 4.73
CA PHE A 367 1.20 6.79 4.61
C PHE A 367 0.80 8.20 5.07
N LEU A 368 -0.50 8.51 5.01
CA LEU A 368 -1.07 9.80 5.39
C LEU A 368 -0.78 10.18 6.86
N PRO A 369 -0.95 11.46 7.24
CA PRO A 369 -0.63 11.95 8.57
C PRO A 369 -1.29 11.19 9.72
N VAL A 370 -0.49 10.81 10.71
CA VAL A 370 -0.93 10.11 11.93
C VAL A 370 -0.59 10.96 13.15
N VAL A 371 -1.42 10.93 14.19
CA VAL A 371 -1.08 11.65 15.42
C VAL A 371 0.25 11.18 16.00
N GLU A 372 1.08 12.15 16.38
CA GLU A 372 2.46 11.90 16.79
C GLU A 372 2.54 11.17 18.14
N LYS A 373 1.62 11.50 19.05
CA LYS A 373 1.73 11.14 20.47
C LYS A 373 0.50 10.44 21.01
N LYS A 374 0.70 9.47 21.92
CA LYS A 374 -0.41 8.77 22.62
C LYS A 374 -1.41 9.72 23.28
N ARG A 375 -0.93 10.86 23.79
CA ARG A 375 -1.77 11.88 24.44
C ARG A 375 -2.77 12.58 23.49
N GLN A 376 -2.57 12.46 22.17
CA GLN A 376 -3.45 13.02 21.15
C GLN A 376 -4.53 12.02 20.71
N LEU A 377 -4.45 10.76 21.14
CA LEU A 377 -5.43 9.75 20.80
C LEU A 377 -6.78 10.04 21.48
N PRO A 378 -7.89 9.65 20.86
CA PRO A 378 -9.16 9.55 21.56
C PRO A 378 -9.14 8.43 22.59
N GLU A 379 -10.06 8.48 23.55
CA GLU A 379 -10.24 7.46 24.59
C GLU A 379 -11.56 6.73 24.37
N HIS A 380 -11.53 5.39 24.38
CA HIS A 380 -12.71 4.54 24.34
C HIS A 380 -12.47 3.30 25.22
N GLU A 381 -13.50 2.82 25.93
CA GLU A 381 -13.36 1.72 26.90
C GLU A 381 -12.99 0.38 26.23
N THR A 382 -13.43 0.17 24.99
CA THR A 382 -13.31 -1.12 24.27
C THR A 382 -12.30 -1.11 23.13
N PHE A 383 -12.06 0.04 22.49
CA PHE A 383 -11.31 0.11 21.23
C PHE A 383 -9.98 0.84 21.47
N PRO A 384 -8.83 0.16 21.36
CA PRO A 384 -7.53 0.80 21.45
C PRO A 384 -7.22 1.62 20.19
N PHE A 385 -6.36 2.62 20.32
CA PHE A 385 -5.88 3.45 19.22
C PHE A 385 -4.35 3.55 19.23
N LEU A 386 -3.78 3.83 18.06
CA LEU A 386 -2.37 3.78 17.75
C LEU A 386 -1.86 5.14 17.25
N SER A 387 -0.79 5.64 17.86
CA SER A 387 -0.03 6.85 17.48
C SER A 387 1.38 6.50 17.00
N LEU A 388 2.11 7.48 16.45
CA LEU A 388 3.46 7.25 15.93
C LEU A 388 4.53 6.95 17.00
N ASP A 389 4.35 7.45 18.23
CA ASP A 389 5.24 7.15 19.36
C ASP A 389 5.01 5.78 20.02
N GLU A 390 4.12 4.93 19.47
CA GLU A 390 3.90 3.57 19.99
C GLU A 390 5.19 2.74 20.03
N ASP A 391 6.03 2.89 19.00
CA ASP A 391 7.30 2.17 18.89
C ASP A 391 8.46 2.85 19.65
N GLY A 392 8.19 3.90 20.42
CA GLY A 392 9.19 4.64 21.20
C GLY A 392 9.97 5.70 20.43
N TYR A 393 9.45 6.15 19.28
CA TYR A 393 10.08 7.17 18.43
C TYR A 393 9.37 8.52 18.52
N ASP A 394 10.14 9.59 18.36
CA ASP A 394 9.63 10.95 18.23
C ASP A 394 9.77 11.41 16.78
N ILE A 395 8.68 11.29 16.02
CA ILE A 395 8.62 11.57 14.58
C ILE A 395 7.38 12.43 14.26
N PRO A 396 7.46 13.35 13.29
CA PRO A 396 6.36 14.22 12.91
C PRO A 396 5.23 13.45 12.21
N SER A 397 4.02 14.02 12.17
CA SER A 397 2.85 13.31 11.62
C SER A 397 2.97 12.91 10.16
N ASP A 398 3.70 13.69 9.34
CA ASP A 398 3.94 13.46 7.91
C ASP A 398 5.11 12.50 7.59
N TRP A 399 5.69 11.84 8.60
CA TRP A 399 6.96 11.11 8.48
C TRP A 399 7.01 10.08 7.34
N PHE A 400 5.93 9.33 7.13
CA PHE A 400 5.90 8.28 6.11
C PHE A 400 5.73 8.83 4.70
N MET A 401 5.10 9.99 4.53
CA MET A 401 5.08 10.70 3.24
C MET A 401 6.48 11.22 2.89
N ARG A 402 7.27 11.68 3.87
CA ARG A 402 8.68 12.04 3.64
C ARG A 402 9.51 10.86 3.14
N ILE A 403 9.32 9.67 3.74
CA ILE A 403 9.98 8.44 3.30
C ILE A 403 9.56 8.08 1.87
N ALA A 404 8.27 8.18 1.53
CA ALA A 404 7.79 7.98 0.17
C ALA A 404 8.47 8.93 -0.83
N GLY A 405 8.68 10.19 -0.42
CA GLY A 405 9.39 11.16 -1.25
C GLY A 405 10.84 10.79 -1.52
N PHE A 406 11.57 10.29 -0.52
CA PHE A 406 12.94 9.81 -0.75
C PHE A 406 12.96 8.53 -1.60
N ALA A 407 11.95 7.67 -1.48
CA ALA A 407 11.79 6.51 -2.36
C ALA A 407 11.61 6.95 -3.82
N ALA A 408 10.77 7.96 -4.07
CA ALA A 408 10.56 8.52 -5.41
C ALA A 408 11.84 9.10 -6.02
N GLU A 409 12.59 9.91 -5.26
CA GLU A 409 13.91 10.41 -5.68
C GLU A 409 14.88 9.26 -5.99
N GLY A 410 14.85 8.19 -5.18
CA GLY A 410 15.65 6.98 -5.39
C GLY A 410 15.29 6.24 -6.68
N LEU A 411 14.00 6.13 -6.99
CA LEU A 411 13.53 5.52 -8.24
C LEU A 411 13.95 6.34 -9.47
N ARG A 412 13.84 7.67 -9.40
CA ARG A 412 14.26 8.61 -10.46
C ARG A 412 15.78 8.81 -10.54
N SER A 413 16.54 8.17 -9.66
CA SER A 413 18.01 8.29 -9.58
C SER A 413 18.50 9.71 -9.23
N GLU A 414 17.64 10.49 -8.58
CA GLU A 414 17.94 11.82 -8.03
C GLU A 414 18.61 11.71 -6.65
N ARG A 415 18.32 10.61 -5.93
CA ARG A 415 18.93 10.26 -4.65
C ARG A 415 19.56 8.87 -4.70
N ARG A 416 20.73 8.74 -4.08
CA ARG A 416 21.28 7.41 -3.76
C ARG A 416 20.64 6.85 -2.50
N ILE A 417 20.06 5.65 -2.59
CA ILE A 417 19.48 4.95 -1.44
C ILE A 417 20.59 4.12 -0.77
N HIS A 418 20.86 4.45 0.50
CA HIS A 418 21.80 3.73 1.36
C HIS A 418 21.03 2.82 2.32
N ASP A 419 21.69 1.77 2.83
CA ASP A 419 21.10 0.86 3.82
C ASP A 419 20.79 1.59 5.14
N THR A 420 21.68 2.51 5.53
CA THR A 420 21.49 3.37 6.70
C THR A 420 20.21 4.21 6.55
N PHE A 421 19.39 4.20 7.60
CA PHE A 421 18.16 4.99 7.66
C PHE A 421 18.48 6.49 7.71
N PRO A 422 17.98 7.32 6.77
CA PRO A 422 18.34 8.73 6.64
C PRO A 422 17.53 9.61 7.61
N SER A 423 17.65 9.35 8.92
CA SER A 423 16.81 10.00 9.94
C SER A 423 16.97 11.52 9.95
N LYS A 424 18.22 12.02 9.83
CA LYS A 424 18.50 13.45 9.84
C LYS A 424 17.95 14.13 8.59
N GLU A 425 18.17 13.55 7.42
CA GLU A 425 17.68 14.10 6.16
C GLU A 425 16.15 14.11 6.10
N LEU A 426 15.48 13.12 6.70
CA LEU A 426 14.02 13.11 6.84
C LEU A 426 13.52 14.16 7.84
N GLN A 427 14.25 14.43 8.93
CA GLN A 427 13.95 15.54 9.84
C GLN A 427 14.09 16.88 9.11
N ASP A 428 15.16 17.02 8.32
CA ASP A 428 15.51 18.19 7.52
C ASP A 428 14.78 18.23 6.16
N PHE A 429 13.78 17.38 5.92
CA PHE A 429 13.14 17.15 4.60
C PHE A 429 12.79 18.45 3.87
N TRP A 430 12.10 19.37 4.57
CA TRP A 430 11.66 20.65 4.02
C TRP A 430 12.78 21.68 3.80
N SER A 431 13.96 21.49 4.38
CA SER A 431 15.09 22.39 4.19
C SER A 431 15.77 22.21 2.83
N THR A 432 15.62 21.03 2.21
CA THR A 432 16.31 20.66 0.97
C THR A 432 15.43 20.62 -0.27
N ARG A 433 14.11 20.71 -0.11
CA ARG A 433 13.17 20.58 -1.23
C ARG A 433 12.70 21.92 -1.78
N PRO A 434 12.57 22.05 -3.11
CA PRO A 434 11.81 23.14 -3.71
C PRO A 434 10.39 23.10 -3.15
N LYS A 435 9.88 24.24 -2.67
CA LYS A 435 8.49 24.33 -2.25
C LYS A 435 7.62 24.17 -3.50
N TYR A 436 6.63 23.28 -3.44
CA TYR A 436 5.57 23.24 -4.45
C TYR A 436 4.86 24.60 -4.37
N GLU A 437 4.97 25.42 -5.39
CA GLU A 437 4.27 26.70 -5.41
C GLU A 437 2.79 26.42 -5.68
N ASP A 438 1.92 26.82 -4.75
CA ASP A 438 0.51 26.95 -5.02
C ASP A 438 0.34 28.02 -6.11
N GLU A 439 0.00 27.61 -7.34
CA GLU A 439 -0.35 28.56 -8.41
C GLU A 439 -1.57 29.45 -8.05
N SER A 440 -2.22 29.22 -6.90
CA SER A 440 -3.37 29.99 -6.41
C SER A 440 -3.05 31.36 -5.81
N THR A 441 -1.77 31.74 -5.59
CA THR A 441 -1.42 33.04 -4.96
C THR A 441 -0.68 34.05 -5.84
N SER A 442 -0.46 33.79 -7.13
CA SER A 442 0.26 34.74 -8.01
C SER A 442 -0.61 35.81 -8.70
N THR A 443 -1.93 35.83 -8.52
CA THR A 443 -2.84 36.84 -9.14
C THR A 443 -3.52 37.79 -8.16
N SER A 444 -2.80 38.30 -7.14
CA SER A 444 -3.33 39.40 -6.33
C SER A 444 -2.25 40.37 -5.81
N SER A 445 -1.44 40.95 -6.70
CA SER A 445 -0.88 42.28 -6.43
C SER A 445 -0.29 42.94 -7.68
N SER A 446 -0.56 44.24 -7.81
CA SER A 446 -0.02 45.19 -8.79
C SER A 446 -0.74 45.30 -10.15
N PHE A 447 -1.92 45.91 -10.14
CA PHE A 447 -2.31 46.85 -11.20
C PHE A 447 -2.35 48.28 -10.64
N GLY A 448 -1.17 48.91 -10.61
CA GLY A 448 -1.02 50.36 -10.55
C GLY A 448 -1.16 50.93 -11.95
N ALA A 449 -2.06 51.91 -12.09
CA ALA A 449 -2.45 52.54 -13.35
C ALA A 449 -1.28 53.21 -14.10
N GLY A 450 -1.24 52.99 -15.41
CA GLY A 450 -0.37 53.72 -16.33
C GLY A 450 -0.84 53.51 -17.78
N ALA A 451 -1.71 54.40 -18.25
CA ALA A 451 -2.20 54.42 -19.62
C ALA A 451 -1.13 54.97 -20.59
N SER A 452 -0.92 54.31 -21.74
CA SER A 452 -0.79 54.97 -23.06
C SER A 452 -0.66 53.96 -24.23
N SER A 453 -1.68 54.03 -25.09
CA SER A 453 -1.70 53.95 -26.57
C SER A 453 -1.02 52.84 -27.38
N SER A 454 -1.89 52.10 -28.11
CA SER A 454 -1.84 51.65 -29.53
C SER A 454 -0.64 50.80 -29.99
N SER A 455 -0.77 49.67 -30.71
CA SER A 455 -1.65 49.40 -31.83
C SER A 455 -1.70 47.89 -32.16
N SER A 456 -2.81 47.49 -32.78
CA SER A 456 -3.19 46.21 -33.38
C SER A 456 -2.09 45.43 -34.15
N SER A 457 -2.08 44.11 -34.01
CA SER A 457 -2.62 43.14 -34.99
C SER A 457 -2.09 41.73 -34.71
N GLY A 458 -3.00 40.75 -34.60
CA GLY A 458 -2.65 39.36 -34.35
C GLY A 458 -2.12 38.61 -35.57
N LEU A 459 -1.50 37.44 -35.32
CA LEU A 459 -1.92 36.13 -35.83
C LEU A 459 -0.90 35.05 -35.45
N GLN A 460 -1.44 33.96 -34.91
CA GLN A 460 -1.07 32.53 -35.04
C GLN A 460 0.41 32.12 -35.07
N ALA A 461 0.82 31.41 -34.02
CA ALA A 461 1.99 30.54 -34.03
C ALA A 461 1.55 29.10 -34.35
N SER A 462 2.07 28.57 -35.47
CA SER A 462 2.11 27.14 -35.75
C SER A 462 3.51 26.59 -35.45
N SER A 463 3.51 25.36 -34.97
CA SER A 463 4.62 24.53 -34.56
C SER A 463 5.44 23.99 -35.74
N SER A 464 6.75 23.84 -35.52
CA SER A 464 7.53 22.83 -36.26
C SER A 464 8.82 22.47 -35.52
N TYR A 465 8.91 21.18 -35.15
CA TYR A 465 10.13 20.45 -34.81
C TYR A 465 11.09 20.41 -36.01
N SER A 466 12.40 20.36 -35.76
CA SER A 466 13.42 19.98 -36.75
C SER A 466 14.39 18.96 -36.16
N SER A 467 14.32 17.76 -36.71
CA SER A 467 15.36 16.74 -36.72
C SER A 467 16.37 17.06 -37.82
N SER A 468 17.66 16.85 -37.55
CA SER A 468 18.71 16.97 -38.58
C SER A 468 19.57 15.71 -38.59
N ALA A 469 19.65 15.11 -39.78
CA ALA A 469 20.59 14.05 -40.13
C ALA A 469 21.19 14.38 -41.50
N GLY A 470 22.51 14.17 -41.60
CA GLY A 470 23.20 13.89 -42.85
C GLY A 470 23.93 15.06 -43.51
N MET A 471 25.25 14.95 -43.58
CA MET A 471 25.98 15.19 -44.83
C MET A 471 27.33 14.45 -44.85
N SER A 472 27.62 13.96 -46.04
CA SER A 472 28.66 13.01 -46.42
C SER A 472 30.01 13.69 -46.70
N SER A 473 31.09 12.91 -46.67
CA SER A 473 32.15 13.01 -47.69
C SER A 473 32.95 11.71 -47.78
N SER A 474 33.24 11.33 -49.02
CA SER A 474 33.96 10.14 -49.45
C SER A 474 35.42 10.49 -49.78
N ARG A 475 36.35 9.55 -49.53
CA ARG A 475 37.52 9.33 -50.40
C ARG A 475 38.14 7.95 -50.17
N SER A 476 38.36 7.29 -51.30
CA SER A 476 38.92 5.96 -51.54
C SER A 476 40.46 5.90 -51.44
N GLY A 477 41.01 4.71 -51.18
CA GLY A 477 42.42 4.42 -51.50
C GLY A 477 43.01 3.14 -50.91
N ALA A 478 42.77 2.02 -51.59
CA ALA A 478 43.59 0.80 -51.79
C ALA A 478 44.74 0.39 -50.83
N GLY A 479 44.82 -0.92 -50.56
CA GLY A 479 46.08 -1.60 -50.19
C GLY A 479 45.90 -2.99 -49.59
N ALA A 480 46.09 -4.03 -50.39
CA ALA A 480 46.06 -5.45 -50.01
C ALA A 480 47.32 -5.89 -49.23
N GLY A 481 47.20 -6.94 -48.40
CA GLY A 481 48.34 -7.65 -47.82
C GLY A 481 47.91 -8.82 -46.93
N ALA A 482 48.28 -10.03 -47.33
CA ALA A 482 47.77 -11.30 -46.80
C ALA A 482 48.59 -11.91 -45.65
N SER A 483 47.94 -12.86 -44.98
CA SER A 483 48.47 -14.10 -44.39
C SER A 483 49.29 -14.04 -43.09
N GLY A 484 48.94 -14.94 -42.17
CA GLY A 484 49.75 -15.28 -40.99
C GLY A 484 48.98 -16.03 -39.90
N SER A 485 48.55 -17.27 -40.17
CA SER A 485 48.09 -18.20 -39.13
C SER A 485 49.30 -18.90 -38.48
N ALA A 486 49.43 -18.84 -37.17
CA ALA A 486 50.16 -19.83 -36.37
C ALA A 486 49.57 -19.86 -34.96
N GLY A 487 49.19 -21.06 -34.50
CA GLY A 487 48.57 -21.29 -33.22
C GLY A 487 49.53 -21.69 -32.10
N VAL A 488 48.91 -21.79 -30.92
CA VAL A 488 49.28 -22.56 -29.72
C VAL A 488 50.39 -21.99 -28.83
N ALA A 489 50.01 -21.51 -27.65
CA ALA A 489 50.49 -22.05 -26.37
C ALA A 489 49.72 -21.44 -25.18
N ALA A 490 49.06 -22.30 -24.41
CA ALA A 490 48.58 -21.99 -23.08
C ALA A 490 49.80 -21.83 -22.13
N ALA A 491 49.82 -20.74 -21.36
CA ALA A 491 50.70 -20.59 -20.22
C ALA A 491 49.88 -20.06 -19.05
N SER A 492 49.73 -20.91 -18.04
CA SER A 492 49.16 -20.63 -16.74
C SER A 492 49.97 -19.53 -16.03
N ALA A 493 49.36 -18.38 -15.80
CA ALA A 493 49.85 -17.41 -14.83
C ALA A 493 48.94 -17.48 -13.61
N ALA A 494 49.40 -18.16 -12.56
CA ALA A 494 48.84 -18.02 -11.23
C ALA A 494 49.10 -16.58 -10.76
N GLN A 495 48.07 -15.74 -10.77
CA GLN A 495 48.07 -14.49 -10.02
C GLN A 495 47.51 -14.79 -8.63
N SER A 496 48.39 -14.75 -7.65
CA SER A 496 48.02 -14.62 -6.25
C SER A 496 47.30 -13.29 -6.06
N THR A 497 45.98 -13.33 -5.88
CA THR A 497 45.22 -12.19 -5.36
C THR A 497 45.58 -12.05 -3.89
N GLU A 498 46.48 -11.11 -3.57
CA GLU A 498 46.59 -10.62 -2.19
C GLU A 498 45.26 -9.97 -1.83
N GLU A 499 44.55 -10.58 -0.89
CA GLU A 499 43.30 -10.05 -0.33
C GLU A 499 43.58 -8.69 0.30
N THR A 500 42.84 -7.67 -0.14
CA THR A 500 43.03 -6.32 0.39
C THR A 500 42.60 -6.26 1.85
N GLU A 501 43.20 -5.36 2.64
CA GLU A 501 42.83 -5.11 4.05
C GLU A 501 41.32 -4.87 4.23
N ALA A 502 40.68 -4.26 3.23
CA ALA A 502 39.24 -3.99 3.19
C ALA A 502 38.41 -5.27 2.96
N GLU A 503 38.86 -6.17 2.07
CA GLU A 503 38.21 -7.47 1.84
C GLU A 503 38.36 -8.39 3.06
N ARG A 504 39.53 -8.38 3.70
CA ARG A 504 39.78 -9.10 4.95
C ARG A 504 38.86 -8.61 6.08
N ARG A 505 38.72 -7.29 6.24
CA ARG A 505 37.78 -6.69 7.21
C ARG A 505 36.32 -7.00 6.90
N ALA A 506 35.94 -7.02 5.62
CA ALA A 506 34.58 -7.37 5.21
C ALA A 506 34.26 -8.85 5.49
N ARG A 507 35.24 -9.76 5.28
CA ARG A 507 35.09 -11.17 5.64
C ARG A 507 35.02 -11.37 7.15
N GLU A 508 35.90 -10.74 7.92
CA GLU A 508 35.89 -10.81 9.39
C GLU A 508 34.59 -10.24 9.99
N ALA A 509 34.08 -9.13 9.45
CA ALA A 509 32.79 -8.57 9.84
C ALA A 509 31.62 -9.50 9.47
N LYS A 510 31.69 -10.16 8.31
CA LYS A 510 30.68 -11.14 7.90
C LYS A 510 30.69 -12.37 8.80
N GLU A 511 31.86 -12.90 9.16
CA GLU A 511 31.97 -14.04 10.08
C GLU A 511 31.47 -13.69 11.48
N GLN A 512 31.81 -12.50 12.00
CA GLN A 512 31.27 -12.01 13.28
C GLN A 512 29.75 -11.85 13.24
N PHE A 513 29.21 -11.36 12.13
CA PHE A 513 27.78 -11.22 11.94
C PHE A 513 27.06 -12.58 11.84
N ASP A 514 27.63 -13.54 11.12
CA ASP A 514 27.05 -14.88 10.96
C ASP A 514 27.03 -15.63 12.31
N VAL A 515 28.08 -15.49 13.14
CA VAL A 515 28.13 -16.03 14.51
C VAL A 515 27.10 -15.34 15.40
N TRP A 516 27.00 -14.01 15.35
CA TRP A 516 25.99 -13.27 16.10
C TRP A 516 24.57 -13.67 15.69
N ALA A 517 24.30 -13.86 14.40
CA ALA A 517 23.01 -14.26 13.86
C ALA A 517 22.63 -15.70 14.22
N GLU A 518 23.58 -16.62 14.32
CA GLU A 518 23.36 -17.96 14.88
C GLU A 518 23.05 -17.89 16.38
N GLU A 519 23.75 -17.05 17.13
CA GLU A 519 23.48 -16.84 18.54
C GLU A 519 22.11 -16.19 18.78
N GLN A 520 21.66 -15.27 17.92
CA GLN A 520 20.32 -14.68 18.00
C GLN A 520 19.24 -15.71 17.69
N ARG A 521 19.42 -16.54 16.65
CA ARG A 521 18.48 -17.64 16.34
C ARG A 521 18.37 -18.63 17.50
N ARG A 522 19.46 -18.88 18.23
CA ARG A 522 19.45 -19.70 19.45
C ARG A 522 18.68 -19.01 20.58
N LYS A 523 18.93 -17.73 20.85
CA LYS A 523 18.26 -16.95 21.91
C LYS A 523 16.76 -16.77 21.66
N GLU A 524 16.36 -16.59 20.40
CA GLU A 524 14.95 -16.55 19.98
C GLU A 524 14.25 -17.91 20.15
N ALA A 525 14.94 -19.01 19.84
CA ALA A 525 14.39 -20.36 20.06
C ALA A 525 14.23 -20.71 21.54
N GLU A 526 15.03 -20.08 22.42
CA GLU A 526 15.01 -20.26 23.87
C GLU A 526 14.16 -19.21 24.61
N GLY A 527 13.64 -18.19 23.91
CA GLY A 527 12.73 -17.18 24.46
C GLY A 527 13.38 -16.13 25.38
N GLU A 528 14.69 -15.88 25.24
CA GLU A 528 15.40 -14.86 26.02
C GLU A 528 15.17 -13.43 25.46
N GLU A 529 14.96 -12.45 26.35
CA GLU A 529 14.76 -11.04 25.99
C GLU A 529 16.08 -10.38 25.54
N MET A 530 16.06 -9.72 24.37
CA MET A 530 17.27 -9.26 23.68
C MET A 530 17.67 -7.81 24.05
N PRO A 531 18.94 -7.53 24.38
CA PRO A 531 19.45 -6.17 24.42
C PRO A 531 19.74 -5.62 23.01
N PRO A 532 19.69 -4.28 22.81
CA PRO A 532 19.91 -3.67 21.50
C PRO A 532 21.36 -3.88 20.99
N PRO A 533 21.57 -3.90 19.66
CA PRO A 533 22.88 -4.17 19.07
C PRO A 533 23.90 -3.09 19.42
N ALA A 534 25.09 -3.51 19.85
CA ALA A 534 26.25 -2.63 20.00
C ALA A 534 26.92 -2.45 18.64
N TYR A 535 26.84 -1.26 18.05
CA TYR A 535 27.75 -0.86 16.98
C TYR A 535 28.10 0.62 17.08
N SER A 536 29.36 0.86 17.44
CA SER A 536 30.17 1.95 16.91
C SER A 536 31.58 1.39 16.70
N LEU A 537 32.04 1.32 15.45
CA LEU A 537 33.47 1.37 15.18
C LEU A 537 33.86 2.83 15.36
N GLU A 538 34.33 3.18 16.56
CA GLU A 538 34.91 4.50 16.83
C GLU A 538 36.30 4.56 16.21
N ASP A 539 36.51 5.59 15.39
CA ASP A 539 37.79 6.00 14.84
C ASP A 539 38.55 6.75 15.95
N GLU A 540 39.46 6.07 16.63
CA GLU A 540 40.28 6.63 17.72
C GLU A 540 41.33 7.62 17.17
N GLY A 541 41.02 8.91 17.26
CA GLY A 541 42.01 10.00 17.21
C GLY A 541 42.62 10.25 18.60
N PRO A 542 43.90 10.68 18.70
CA PRO A 542 44.64 10.62 19.96
C PRO A 542 44.26 11.72 20.96
N GLY A 543 43.69 11.29 22.09
CA GLY A 543 44.03 11.67 23.46
C GLY A 543 44.07 13.15 23.88
N LEU A 544 43.10 13.54 24.73
CA LEU A 544 43.29 14.54 25.79
C LEU A 544 42.68 14.02 27.11
N PRO A 545 43.34 14.23 28.28
CA PRO A 545 43.01 13.51 29.51
C PRO A 545 41.82 14.11 30.29
N ALA A 546 41.04 13.20 30.88
CA ALA A 546 39.88 13.48 31.72
C ALA A 546 40.24 14.13 33.06
N ALA A 547 39.47 15.15 33.46
CA ALA A 547 39.45 15.70 34.82
C ALA A 547 38.49 14.91 35.71
N ALA A 548 38.96 14.58 36.91
CA ALA A 548 38.32 13.71 37.89
C ALA A 548 37.05 14.31 38.54
N ALA A 549 36.08 13.45 38.83
CA ALA A 549 35.01 13.70 39.80
C ALA A 549 35.01 12.60 40.89
N PRO A 550 34.70 12.94 42.16
CA PRO A 550 35.04 12.14 43.32
C PRO A 550 33.99 11.07 43.70
N SER A 551 34.47 9.98 44.30
CA SER A 551 33.71 8.85 44.83
C SER A 551 32.89 9.19 46.09
N PRO A 552 31.72 8.56 46.32
CA PRO A 552 31.12 8.43 47.64
C PRO A 552 31.45 7.08 48.31
N GLN A 553 31.66 7.12 49.63
CA GLN A 553 31.86 5.99 50.53
C GLN A 553 30.54 5.53 51.21
N PRO A 554 30.50 4.34 51.86
CA PRO A 554 29.35 3.44 51.98
C PRO A 554 28.70 3.43 53.39
N VAL A 555 27.64 2.61 53.60
CA VAL A 555 27.10 1.98 54.86
C VAL A 555 25.57 1.72 54.67
N GLN A 556 24.88 0.64 55.07
CA GLN A 556 25.13 -0.65 55.75
C GLN A 556 23.93 -1.60 55.51
N GLN A 557 24.17 -2.90 55.65
CA GLN A 557 23.22 -4.03 55.56
C GLN A 557 22.36 -4.22 56.82
N GLN A 558 21.12 -4.73 56.66
CA GLN A 558 20.46 -5.65 57.62
C GLN A 558 19.70 -6.77 56.89
N ALA A 559 19.65 -7.93 57.56
CA ALA A 559 19.38 -9.28 57.05
C ALA A 559 17.89 -9.70 57.12
N PRO A 560 17.50 -10.90 56.62
CA PRO A 560 16.15 -11.22 56.14
C PRO A 560 15.21 -11.85 57.19
N VAL A 561 13.90 -11.70 56.99
CA VAL A 561 12.85 -12.37 57.79
C VAL A 561 12.07 -13.36 56.92
N GLN A 562 12.07 -14.63 57.35
CA GLN A 562 11.19 -15.70 56.89
C GLN A 562 9.76 -15.49 57.41
N GLN A 563 8.74 -15.77 56.58
CA GLN A 563 7.42 -16.15 57.06
C GLN A 563 6.83 -17.31 56.24
N GLN A 564 6.13 -18.16 56.97
CA GLN A 564 5.77 -19.55 56.71
C GLN A 564 4.58 -19.73 55.78
N GLU A 565 4.61 -20.86 55.07
CA GLU A 565 3.47 -21.50 54.41
C GLU A 565 2.34 -21.80 55.40
N ARG A 566 1.11 -21.49 55.00
CA ARG A 566 -0.09 -22.14 55.53
C ARG A 566 -1.02 -22.49 54.37
N GLN A 567 -1.18 -23.79 54.17
CA GLN A 567 -2.21 -24.40 53.34
C GLN A 567 -3.59 -24.05 53.88
N GLN A 568 -4.45 -23.46 53.05
CA GLN A 568 -5.90 -23.52 53.22
C GLN A 568 -6.54 -23.82 51.87
N THR A 569 -7.07 -25.03 51.80
CA THR A 569 -8.02 -25.57 50.84
C THR A 569 -9.26 -24.68 50.71
N PHE A 570 -9.63 -24.32 49.48
CA PHE A 570 -10.96 -23.83 49.14
C PHE A 570 -11.66 -24.80 48.16
N PRO A 571 -12.98 -24.99 48.29
CA PRO A 571 -13.68 -26.17 47.78
C PRO A 571 -14.08 -26.09 46.31
N GLN A 572 -14.04 -27.25 45.63
CA GLN A 572 -14.74 -27.51 44.38
C GLN A 572 -16.24 -27.20 44.55
N GLN A 573 -16.74 -26.17 43.88
CA GLN A 573 -18.15 -26.07 43.56
C GLN A 573 -18.38 -26.60 42.15
N GLN A 574 -19.16 -27.68 42.13
CA GLN A 574 -19.70 -28.34 40.95
C GLN A 574 -20.41 -27.32 40.06
N GLN A 575 -20.03 -27.27 38.78
CA GLN A 575 -20.89 -26.78 37.73
C GLN A 575 -22.15 -27.68 37.71
N GLN A 576 -23.26 -27.14 38.21
CA GLN A 576 -24.57 -27.72 37.96
C GLN A 576 -24.87 -27.54 36.47
N GLN A 577 -24.95 -28.68 35.77
CA GLN A 577 -25.59 -28.78 34.47
C GLN A 577 -27.05 -28.33 34.63
N VAL A 578 -27.40 -27.22 33.96
CA VAL A 578 -28.78 -26.81 33.79
C VAL A 578 -29.42 -27.76 32.76
N PRO A 579 -30.52 -28.47 33.08
CA PRO A 579 -31.20 -29.31 32.10
C PRO A 579 -31.87 -28.43 31.04
N ILE A 580 -31.56 -28.71 29.77
CA ILE A 580 -32.28 -28.20 28.61
C ILE A 580 -33.71 -28.73 28.68
N GLN A 581 -34.66 -27.86 29.04
CA GLN A 581 -36.08 -28.12 28.83
C GLN A 581 -36.38 -28.00 27.33
N GLN A 582 -36.63 -29.14 26.69
CA GLN A 582 -37.25 -29.20 25.38
C GLN A 582 -38.67 -28.62 25.48
N GLN A 583 -38.92 -27.48 24.84
CA GLN A 583 -40.28 -27.04 24.52
C GLN A 583 -40.69 -27.62 23.16
N PRO A 584 -41.92 -28.12 23.01
CA PRO A 584 -42.34 -28.86 21.83
C PRO A 584 -42.61 -27.95 20.62
N LEU A 585 -42.19 -28.48 19.46
CA LEU A 585 -42.56 -28.02 18.12
C LEU A 585 -44.07 -27.83 18.00
N GLN A 586 -44.52 -26.59 17.79
CA GLN A 586 -45.84 -26.31 17.24
C GLN A 586 -45.74 -26.23 15.71
N GLU A 587 -46.34 -27.22 15.07
CA GLU A 587 -46.67 -27.26 13.66
C GLU A 587 -47.51 -26.02 13.27
N GLN A 588 -46.96 -25.10 12.49
CA GLN A 588 -47.77 -24.20 11.68
C GLN A 588 -48.01 -24.84 10.32
N ARG A 589 -49.27 -25.23 10.11
CA ARG A 589 -49.80 -25.74 8.85
C ARG A 589 -49.79 -24.66 7.75
N PRO A 590 -49.70 -25.07 6.48
CA PRO A 590 -49.44 -24.20 5.34
C PRO A 590 -50.64 -23.32 4.99
N ILE A 591 -50.37 -22.05 4.69
CA ILE A 591 -51.34 -21.15 4.08
C ILE A 591 -51.42 -21.49 2.59
N SER A 592 -52.59 -21.98 2.19
CA SER A 592 -52.95 -22.27 0.80
C SER A 592 -53.09 -21.00 -0.02
N ILE A 593 -52.41 -20.99 -1.17
CA ILE A 593 -52.61 -20.07 -2.27
C ILE A 593 -54.02 -20.31 -2.86
N SER A 594 -54.88 -19.29 -2.88
CA SER A 594 -56.07 -19.25 -3.74
C SER A 594 -55.79 -18.34 -4.93
N GLN A 595 -55.93 -18.89 -6.13
CA GLN A 595 -56.04 -18.16 -7.39
C GLN A 595 -57.43 -17.53 -7.50
N GLU A 596 -57.50 -16.21 -7.66
CA GLU A 596 -58.59 -15.39 -8.23
C GLU A 596 -58.19 -13.92 -7.90
N GLU A 597 -58.03 -12.94 -8.79
CA GLU A 597 -58.55 -12.67 -10.12
C GLU A 597 -57.60 -11.77 -10.94
N ARG A 598 -57.74 -11.87 -12.26
CA ARG A 598 -57.17 -10.99 -13.29
C ARG A 598 -57.91 -9.63 -13.33
N ARG A 599 -57.24 -8.64 -13.94
CA ARG A 599 -57.73 -7.30 -14.39
C ARG A 599 -57.70 -6.25 -13.27
N ALA A 600 -57.21 -5.02 -13.47
CA ALA A 600 -57.29 -4.18 -14.65
C ALA A 600 -56.23 -3.05 -14.68
N SER A 601 -55.81 -2.71 -15.92
CA SER A 601 -55.18 -1.46 -16.42
C SER A 601 -53.75 -1.12 -16.03
#